data_AF-A0A6N1YG53-F1
#
_entry.id   AF-A0A6N1YG53-F1
#
_cell.length_a   1.000
_cell.length_b   1.000
_cell.length_c   1.000
_cell.angle_alpha   90.00
_cell.angle_beta   90.00
_cell.angle_gamma   90.00
#
_symmetry.space_group_name_H-M   'P 1'
#
loop_
_entity.id
_entity.type
_entity.pdbx_description
1 polymer ?
#
loop_
_entity_poly.entity_id
_entity_poly.type
_entity_poly.pdbx_seq_one_letter_code
_entity_poly.pdbx_strand_id
1 'polypeptide(L)'
;MKLNAQHHQAITLLSEGLTNKSVAEKLDVAQETVSRWKADYDFQAELNKVLNANHASSQEKLRHLSSIALSTIEAVLLDDETPPRDKVTAAFKVLEITRFRQGNIGSTNPAALEKQAQDDKLLDSYGF
;
A
#
# COMPACT_ATOMS: atom_id res chain seq x y z
N MET A 1 7.42 -25.36 -10.34
CA MET A 1 7.84 -26.47 -9.45
C MET A 1 6.72 -26.84 -8.47
N LYS A 2 6.56 -28.11 -8.07
CA LYS A 2 5.61 -28.43 -6.98
C LYS A 2 6.15 -27.93 -5.63
N LEU A 3 5.46 -26.98 -5.02
CA LEU A 3 5.86 -26.40 -3.74
C LEU A 3 5.76 -27.44 -2.61
N ASN A 4 6.66 -27.31 -1.64
CA ASN A 4 6.76 -28.20 -0.48
C ASN A 4 6.95 -27.33 0.79
N ALA A 5 7.06 -27.98 1.95
CA ALA A 5 7.20 -27.28 3.22
C ALA A 5 8.44 -26.35 3.27
N GLN A 6 9.59 -26.77 2.72
CA GLN A 6 10.80 -25.94 2.68
C GLN A 6 10.60 -24.70 1.81
N HIS A 7 9.92 -24.82 0.68
CA HIS A 7 9.60 -23.68 -0.17
C HIS A 7 8.71 -22.67 0.55
N HIS A 8 7.69 -23.13 1.28
CA HIS A 8 6.84 -22.23 2.07
C HIS A 8 7.61 -21.53 3.21
N GLN A 9 8.52 -22.23 3.89
CA GLN A 9 9.38 -21.62 4.90
C GLN A 9 10.30 -20.56 4.27
N ALA A 10 10.89 -20.84 3.10
CA ALA A 10 11.70 -19.87 2.37
C ALA A 10 10.89 -18.64 1.98
N ILE A 11 9.65 -18.83 1.49
CA ILE A 11 8.73 -17.75 1.14
C ILE A 11 8.46 -16.84 2.34
N THR A 12 8.14 -17.42 3.51
CA THR A 12 7.91 -16.64 4.73
C THR A 12 9.13 -15.80 5.09
N LEU A 13 10.31 -16.41 5.15
CA LEU A 13 11.55 -15.69 5.50
C LEU A 13 11.90 -14.60 4.48
N LEU A 14 11.70 -14.85 3.19
CA LEU A 14 11.90 -13.84 2.14
C LEU A 14 10.88 -12.70 2.28
N SER A 15 9.64 -12.99 2.64
CA SER A 15 8.60 -11.98 2.84
C SER A 15 8.84 -11.09 4.06
N GLU A 16 9.64 -11.56 5.02
CA GLU A 16 10.15 -10.80 6.17
C GLU A 16 11.37 -9.91 5.81
N GLY A 17 11.85 -9.98 4.57
CA GLY A 17 12.97 -9.16 4.08
C GLY A 17 14.35 -9.80 4.26
N LEU A 18 14.44 -11.08 4.61
CA LEU A 18 15.73 -11.75 4.70
C LEU A 18 16.39 -11.92 3.33
N THR A 19 17.72 -11.86 3.31
CA THR A 19 18.51 -12.09 2.09
C THR A 19 18.52 -13.57 1.70
N ASN A 20 18.72 -13.87 0.42
CA ASN A 20 18.85 -15.27 -0.05
C ASN A 20 19.90 -16.05 0.74
N LYS A 21 21.01 -15.41 1.14
CA LYS A 21 22.06 -16.02 1.95
C LYS A 21 21.54 -16.41 3.34
N SER A 22 20.88 -15.47 4.04
CA SER A 22 20.32 -15.72 5.37
C SER A 22 19.21 -16.76 5.36
N VAL A 23 18.40 -16.80 4.30
CA VAL A 23 17.36 -17.84 4.12
C VAL A 23 18.00 -19.20 3.88
N ALA A 24 19.05 -19.26 3.05
CA ALA A 24 19.78 -20.48 2.77
C ALA A 24 20.45 -21.06 4.03
N GLU A 25 21.10 -20.22 4.84
CA GLU A 25 21.67 -20.59 6.13
C GLU A 25 20.62 -21.12 7.11
N LYS A 26 19.44 -20.49 7.19
CA LYS A 26 18.35 -20.92 8.08
C LYS A 26 17.70 -22.24 7.67
N LEU A 27 17.70 -22.56 6.37
CA LEU A 27 17.07 -23.77 5.83
C LEU A 27 18.06 -24.90 5.54
N ASP A 28 19.34 -24.69 5.86
CA ASP A 28 20.44 -25.62 5.58
C ASP A 28 20.50 -26.05 4.10
N VAL A 29 20.40 -25.07 3.20
CA VAL A 29 20.50 -25.28 1.75
C VAL A 29 21.55 -24.37 1.14
N ALA A 30 22.03 -24.71 -0.06
CA ALA A 30 22.90 -23.82 -0.81
C ALA A 30 22.16 -22.53 -1.23
N GLN A 31 22.85 -21.39 -1.23
CA GLN A 31 22.28 -20.11 -1.68
C GLN A 31 21.78 -20.17 -3.13
N GLU A 32 22.46 -20.93 -3.99
CA GLU A 32 22.05 -21.17 -5.38
C GLU A 32 20.68 -21.84 -5.47
N THR A 33 20.34 -22.73 -4.53
CA THR A 33 19.04 -23.39 -4.44
C THR A 33 17.92 -22.37 -4.21
N VAL A 34 18.11 -21.43 -3.27
CA VAL A 34 17.14 -20.34 -3.02
C VAL A 34 17.02 -19.42 -4.24
N SER A 35 18.14 -19.12 -4.90
CA SER A 35 18.13 -18.33 -6.14
C SER A 35 17.36 -19.04 -7.26
N ARG A 36 17.52 -20.37 -7.40
CA ARG A 36 16.76 -21.18 -8.36
C ARG A 36 15.28 -21.23 -8.03
N TRP A 37 14.90 -21.33 -6.76
CA TRP A 37 13.50 -21.24 -6.35
C TRP A 37 12.89 -19.89 -6.72
N LYS A 38 13.59 -18.79 -6.47
CA LYS A 38 13.11 -17.45 -6.86
C LYS A 38 12.96 -17.27 -8.37
N ALA A 39 13.59 -18.09 -9.19
CA ALA A 39 13.42 -18.07 -10.65
C ALA A 39 12.21 -18.89 -11.13
N ASP A 40 11.63 -19.75 -10.30
CA ASP A 40 10.47 -20.57 -10.64
C ASP A 40 9.15 -19.78 -10.47
N TYR A 41 8.27 -19.87 -11.47
CA TYR A 41 7.02 -19.11 -11.50
C TYR A 41 6.05 -19.48 -10.38
N ASP A 42 5.98 -20.75 -9.98
CA ASP A 42 5.06 -21.18 -8.90
C ASP A 42 5.51 -20.61 -7.56
N PHE A 43 6.83 -20.60 -7.32
CA PHE A 43 7.41 -20.01 -6.12
C PHE A 43 7.23 -18.48 -6.09
N GLN A 44 7.46 -17.79 -7.21
CA GLN A 44 7.23 -16.35 -7.31
C GLN A 44 5.76 -15.98 -7.06
N ALA A 45 4.82 -16.75 -7.61
CA ALA A 45 3.39 -16.49 -7.44
C ALA A 45 2.99 -16.55 -5.95
N GLU A 46 3.41 -17.58 -5.23
CA GLU A 46 3.11 -17.69 -3.79
C GLU A 46 3.87 -16.65 -2.95
N LEU A 47 5.13 -16.32 -3.28
CA LEU A 47 5.85 -15.24 -2.62
C LEU A 47 5.14 -13.90 -2.79
N ASN A 48 4.73 -13.57 -4.02
CA ASN A 48 4.02 -12.32 -4.32
C ASN A 48 2.67 -12.26 -3.61
N LYS A 49 1.98 -13.38 -3.47
CA LYS A 49 0.72 -13.46 -2.70
C LYS A 49 0.94 -13.08 -1.23
N VAL A 50 1.98 -13.62 -0.59
CA VAL A 50 2.33 -13.28 0.80
C VAL A 50 2.75 -11.81 0.91
N LEU A 51 3.58 -11.32 -0.01
CA LEU A 51 4.00 -9.91 -0.04
C LEU A 51 2.79 -8.97 -0.21
N ASN A 52 1.85 -9.29 -1.10
CA ASN A 52 0.63 -8.51 -1.28
C ASN A 52 -0.25 -8.51 -0.02
N ALA A 53 -0.38 -9.66 0.66
CA ALA A 53 -1.10 -9.73 1.93
C ALA A 53 -0.44 -8.87 3.02
N ASN A 54 0.89 -8.92 3.14
CA ASN A 54 1.67 -8.09 4.06
C ASN A 54 1.53 -6.60 3.73
N HIS A 55 1.54 -6.25 2.43
CA HIS A 55 1.33 -4.89 1.96
C HIS A 55 -0.08 -4.39 2.29
N ALA A 56 -1.11 -5.19 2.02
CA ALA A 56 -2.49 -4.82 2.35
C ALA A 56 -2.69 -4.61 3.85
N SER A 57 -2.12 -5.49 4.68
CA SER A 57 -2.12 -5.33 6.14
C SER A 57 -1.42 -4.04 6.59
N SER A 58 -0.28 -3.72 5.97
CA SER A 58 0.47 -2.50 6.27
C SER A 58 -0.27 -1.23 5.82
N GLN A 59 -0.92 -1.26 4.66
CA GLN A 59 -1.78 -0.17 4.19
C GLN A 59 -2.94 0.08 5.14
N GLU A 60 -3.60 -0.96 5.63
CA GLU A 60 -4.72 -0.80 6.57
C GLU A 60 -4.24 -0.21 7.90
N LYS A 61 -3.07 -0.64 8.40
CA LYS A 61 -2.43 -0.03 9.57
C LYS A 61 -2.12 1.45 9.35
N LEU A 62 -1.56 1.80 8.18
CA LEU A 62 -1.29 3.19 7.83
C LEU A 62 -2.59 4.01 7.76
N ARG A 63 -3.63 3.48 7.12
CA ARG A 63 -4.95 4.14 7.03
C ARG A 63 -5.53 4.40 8.42
N HIS A 64 -5.45 3.42 9.31
CA HIS A 64 -5.88 3.57 10.70
C HIS A 64 -5.06 4.63 11.46
N LEU A 65 -3.72 4.60 11.35
CA LEU A 65 -2.85 5.59 11.97
C LEU A 65 -3.09 7.00 11.42
N SER A 66 -3.34 7.15 10.13
CA SER A 66 -3.74 8.42 9.52
C SER A 66 -5.05 8.94 10.10
N SER A 67 -6.05 8.07 10.30
CA SER A 67 -7.30 8.44 10.97
C SER A 67 -7.06 8.94 12.39
N ILE A 68 -6.24 8.23 13.18
CA ILE A 68 -5.89 8.66 14.54
C ILE A 68 -5.17 10.02 14.51
N ALA A 69 -4.20 10.20 13.62
CA ALA A 69 -3.47 11.45 13.51
C ALA A 69 -4.40 12.63 13.20
N LEU A 70 -5.37 12.45 12.31
CA LEU A 70 -6.39 13.47 12.01
C LEU A 70 -7.25 13.79 13.23
N SER A 71 -7.74 12.77 13.96
CA SER A 71 -8.52 12.98 15.18
C SER A 71 -7.71 13.66 16.29
N THR A 72 -6.42 13.36 16.42
CA THR A 72 -5.53 14.04 17.36
C THR A 72 -5.35 15.52 17.00
N ILE A 73 -5.15 15.82 15.71
CA ILE A 73 -5.04 17.21 15.24
C ILE A 73 -6.34 17.97 15.53
N GLU A 74 -7.50 17.36 15.29
CA GLU A 74 -8.81 17.93 15.63
C GLU A 74 -8.94 18.21 17.13
N ALA A 75 -8.58 17.24 17.98
CA ALA A 75 -8.62 17.40 19.44
C ALA A 75 -7.73 18.56 19.92
N VAL A 76 -6.50 18.66 19.40
CA VAL A 76 -5.56 19.76 19.71
C VAL A 76 -6.13 21.13 19.30
N LEU A 77 -6.85 21.19 18.17
CA LEU A 77 -7.47 22.44 17.70
C LEU A 77 -8.65 22.87 18.56
N LEU A 78 -9.44 21.93 19.07
CA LEU A 78 -10.65 22.18 19.85
C LEU A 78 -10.41 22.29 21.37
N ASP A 79 -9.28 21.81 21.87
CA ASP A 79 -8.95 21.86 23.29
C ASP A 79 -8.54 23.25 23.74
N ASP A 80 -9.34 23.91 24.57
CA ASP A 80 -9.08 25.27 25.06
C ASP A 80 -7.77 25.41 25.86
N GLU A 81 -7.33 24.34 26.53
CA GLU A 81 -6.12 24.32 27.37
C GLU A 81 -4.82 24.14 26.56
N THR A 82 -4.90 23.71 25.30
CA THR A 82 -3.72 23.53 24.45
C THR A 82 -3.04 24.89 24.20
N PRO A 83 -1.69 24.99 24.35
CA PRO A 83 -0.95 26.22 24.10
C PRO A 83 -1.20 26.79 22.68
N PRO A 84 -1.34 28.13 22.52
CA PRO A 84 -1.62 28.74 21.22
C PRO A 84 -0.63 28.36 20.10
N ARG A 85 0.64 28.16 20.46
CA ARG A 85 1.70 27.73 19.52
C ARG A 85 1.41 26.36 18.91
N ASP A 86 0.93 25.42 19.72
CA ASP A 86 0.69 24.04 19.30
C ASP A 86 -0.60 23.96 18.47
N LYS A 87 -1.62 24.75 18.82
CA LYS A 87 -2.82 24.96 17.99
C LYS A 87 -2.48 25.50 16.60
N VAL A 88 -1.64 26.54 16.53
CA VAL A 88 -1.20 27.11 15.24
C VAL A 88 -0.43 26.08 14.41
N THR A 89 0.42 25.27 15.05
CA THR A 89 1.14 24.19 14.38
C THR A 89 0.19 23.12 13.81
N ALA A 90 -0.79 22.69 14.59
CA ALA A 90 -1.84 21.77 14.15
C ALA A 90 -2.65 22.35 12.97
N ALA A 91 -3.03 23.63 13.04
CA ALA A 91 -3.73 24.32 11.97
C ALA A 91 -2.92 24.37 10.67
N PHE A 92 -1.62 24.70 10.74
CA PHE A 92 -0.74 24.68 9.57
C PHE A 92 -0.65 23.27 8.95
N LYS A 93 -0.56 22.22 9.77
CA LYS A 93 -0.52 20.84 9.29
C LYS A 93 -1.79 20.46 8.52
N VAL A 94 -2.98 20.86 9.00
CA VAL A 94 -4.24 20.68 8.26
C VAL A 94 -4.19 21.43 6.92
N LEU A 95 -3.77 22.68 6.92
CA LEU A 95 -3.68 23.49 5.69
C LEU A 95 -2.70 22.87 4.68
N GLU A 96 -1.55 22.37 5.12
CA GLU A 96 -0.61 21.62 4.27
C GLU A 96 -1.25 20.37 3.66
N ILE A 97 -1.98 19.58 4.46
CA ILE A 97 -2.70 18.38 3.99
C ILE A 97 -3.76 18.77 2.94
N THR A 98 -4.51 19.85 3.17
CA THR A 98 -5.55 20.31 2.22
C THR A 98 -4.99 20.96 0.95
N ARG A 99 -3.75 21.48 0.99
CA ARG A 99 -3.06 22.00 -0.19
C ARG A 99 -2.58 20.89 -1.12
N PHE A 100 -2.45 19.66 -0.62
CA PHE A 100 -2.40 18.48 -1.47
C PHE A 100 -3.75 18.35 -2.17
N ARG A 101 -3.80 18.78 -3.44
CA ARG A 101 -4.99 18.70 -4.28
C ARG A 101 -5.62 17.32 -4.13
N GLN A 102 -6.83 17.29 -3.61
CA GLN A 102 -7.74 16.16 -3.81
C GLN A 102 -7.77 15.94 -5.32
N GLY A 103 -7.27 14.80 -5.79
CA GLY A 103 -7.49 14.40 -7.17
C GLY A 103 -8.99 14.50 -7.43
N ASN A 104 -9.40 15.04 -8.58
CA ASN A 104 -10.80 15.05 -8.98
C ASN A 104 -11.29 13.60 -8.94
N ILE A 105 -11.92 13.20 -7.83
CA ILE A 105 -12.74 12.01 -7.80
C ILE A 105 -13.84 12.35 -8.80
N GLY A 106 -13.87 11.63 -9.92
CA GLY A 106 -14.83 11.85 -10.98
C GLY A 106 -16.26 11.89 -10.44
N SER A 107 -17.20 12.35 -11.28
CA SER A 107 -18.59 12.54 -10.87
C SER A 107 -19.16 11.31 -10.14
N THR A 108 -19.79 11.51 -8.98
CA THR A 108 -20.48 10.43 -8.23
C THR A 108 -21.90 10.17 -8.76
N ASN A 109 -22.32 10.88 -9.82
CA ASN A 109 -23.62 10.72 -10.44
C ASN A 109 -23.56 9.70 -11.60
N PRO A 110 -24.31 8.57 -11.54
CA PRO A 110 -24.30 7.54 -12.59
C PRO A 110 -24.60 8.07 -13.99
N ALA A 111 -25.55 8.99 -14.15
CA ALA A 111 -25.92 9.55 -15.45
C ALA A 111 -24.79 10.42 -16.05
N ALA A 112 -24.02 11.09 -15.19
CA ALA A 112 -22.87 11.87 -15.63
C ALA A 112 -21.70 10.97 -16.04
N LEU A 113 -21.49 9.84 -15.36
CA LEU A 113 -20.49 8.83 -15.71
C LEU A 113 -20.83 8.12 -17.03
N GLU A 114 -22.10 7.80 -17.27
CA GLU A 114 -22.55 7.19 -18.52
C GLU A 114 -22.34 8.13 -19.70
N LYS A 115 -22.70 9.41 -19.55
CA LYS A 115 -22.47 10.41 -20.58
C LYS A 115 -20.98 10.61 -20.85
N GLN A 116 -20.17 10.66 -19.80
CA GLN A 116 -18.71 10.77 -19.91
C GLN A 116 -18.10 9.56 -20.61
N ALA A 117 -18.56 8.34 -20.30
CA ALA A 117 -18.13 7.12 -20.98
C ALA A 117 -18.61 7.03 -22.45
N GLN A 118 -19.76 7.62 -22.77
CA GLN A 118 -20.24 7.75 -24.14
C GLN A 118 -19.37 8.75 -24.92
N ASP A 119 -19.10 9.92 -24.34
CA ASP A 119 -18.27 10.97 -24.95
C ASP A 119 -16.83 10.48 -25.16
N ASP A 120 -16.24 9.76 -24.20
CA ASP A 120 -14.90 9.17 -24.31
C ASP A 120 -14.83 8.10 -25.42
N LYS A 121 -15.84 7.23 -25.53
CA LYS A 121 -15.94 6.26 -26.64
C LYS A 121 -16.09 6.92 -28.00
N LEU A 122 -16.77 8.07 -28.03
CA LEU A 122 -17.02 8.83 -29.24
C LEU A 122 -15.73 9.54 -29.68
N LEU A 123 -14.92 10.05 -28.74
CA LEU A 123 -13.58 10.57 -28.97
C LEU A 123 -12.59 9.51 -29.45
N ASP A 124 -12.56 8.32 -28.83
CA ASP A 124 -11.75 7.18 -29.30
C ASP A 124 -12.12 6.74 -30.72
N SER A 125 -13.41 6.84 -31.08
CA SER A 125 -13.88 6.53 -32.44
C SER A 125 -13.41 7.54 -33.50
N TYR A 126 -13.01 8.74 -33.08
CA TYR A 126 -12.44 9.78 -33.95
C TYR A 126 -10.90 9.71 -34.05
N GLY A 127 -10.24 8.80 -33.33
CA GLY A 127 -8.83 8.45 -33.55
C GLY A 127 -7.81 9.52 -33.14
N PHE A 128 -7.96 10.12 -31.95
CA PHE A 128 -6.88 10.86 -31.28
C PHE A 128 -6.33 10.08 -30.10
#